data_AF-A0A6D2HFY8-F1
#
_entry.id   AF-A0A6D2HFY8-F1
#
_cell.length_a   1.000
_cell.length_b   1.000
_cell.length_c   1.000
_cell.angle_alpha   90.00
_cell.angle_beta   90.00
_cell.angle_gamma   90.00
#
_symmetry.space_group_name_H-M   'P 1'
#
loop_
_entity.id
_entity.type
_entity.pdbx_description
1 polymer ?
#
loop_
_entity_poly.entity_id
_entity_poly.type
_entity_poly.pdbx_seq_one_letter_code
_entity_poly.pdbx_strand_id
1 'polypeptide(L)'
;MQKDEGRSESDVEKDKNKVAGQIKKAKAGIDIPNEDTGNVLQFLEFYSAFQKVLKKGEAESIVAELFSPRRHMKRQQHSNVIQMMIQLLNLISADRNLKLSISQTDTIWFNFAGEILYKSGVLSGFFPPETFKKGVSEYEKMDASKRLKLLICICDESLGTKLMRDFIKKEFTKSETKRKEANQNATAARQKEKQLRQKMESDLGKAHMEETGAPLSVEEHRAIISRLQAEAEEAHDEMLAAKAMASRRCDAVRTEPILLNDDGSALWKLNCFEEEPKFLLQERGTFDDLPQNEKWLAFKREQKQEVEKYISEKRGKFIIL
;
A
#
# COMPACT_ATOMS: atom_id res chain seq x y z
N MET A 1 16.29 39.14 -21.86
CA MET A 1 15.26 38.18 -22.35
C MET A 1 15.90 36.80 -22.45
N GLN A 2 15.90 36.04 -21.36
CA GLN A 2 16.18 34.60 -21.39
C GLN A 2 14.85 33.89 -21.62
N LYS A 3 14.81 33.02 -22.64
CA LYS A 3 13.64 32.20 -22.96
C LYS A 3 13.58 31.04 -21.96
N ASP A 4 12.45 30.94 -21.26
CA ASP A 4 11.99 29.72 -20.60
C ASP A 4 11.94 28.59 -21.62
N GLU A 5 12.79 27.58 -21.45
CA GLU A 5 12.61 26.27 -22.08
C GLU A 5 11.60 25.48 -21.25
N GLY A 6 10.32 25.78 -21.47
CA GLY A 6 9.22 24.97 -21.00
C GLY A 6 9.30 23.57 -21.61
N ARG A 7 9.40 22.55 -20.76
CA ARG A 7 9.22 21.14 -21.12
C ARG A 7 7.87 21.01 -21.82
N SER A 8 7.88 20.58 -23.08
CA SER A 8 6.67 20.54 -23.89
C SER A 8 5.68 19.51 -23.33
N GLU A 9 4.38 19.81 -23.40
CA GLU A 9 3.27 18.89 -23.06
C GLU A 9 3.42 17.51 -23.74
N SER A 10 4.11 17.47 -24.89
CA SER A 10 4.38 16.26 -25.66
C SER A 10 5.43 15.32 -25.05
N ASP A 11 6.34 15.84 -24.22
CA ASP A 11 7.38 15.05 -23.54
C ASP A 11 6.83 14.40 -22.26
N VAL A 12 5.91 15.08 -21.58
CA VAL A 12 5.16 14.54 -20.44
C VAL A 12 4.23 13.41 -20.89
N GLU A 13 3.56 13.55 -22.03
CA GLU A 13 2.67 12.51 -22.60
C GLU A 13 3.44 11.25 -23.07
N LYS A 14 4.65 11.44 -23.62
CA LYS A 14 5.54 10.32 -24.00
C LYS A 14 6.08 9.55 -22.79
N ASP A 15 6.45 10.26 -21.72
CA ASP A 15 6.90 9.62 -20.47
C ASP A 15 5.75 8.90 -19.75
N LYS A 16 4.53 9.45 -19.76
CA LYS A 16 3.29 8.80 -19.27
C LYS A 16 3.03 7.45 -19.96
N ASN A 17 3.16 7.40 -21.29
CA ASN A 17 2.92 6.17 -22.06
C ASN A 17 4.00 5.10 -21.85
N LYS A 18 5.26 5.50 -21.63
CA LYS A 18 6.37 4.59 -21.32
C LYS A 18 6.25 4.00 -19.91
N VAL A 19 5.69 4.76 -18.97
CA VAL A 19 5.43 4.37 -17.57
C VAL A 19 4.23 3.43 -17.44
N ALA A 20 3.11 3.72 -18.13
CA ALA A 20 1.94 2.84 -18.15
C ALA A 20 2.29 1.41 -18.63
N GLY A 21 3.22 1.30 -19.57
CA GLY A 21 3.73 0.01 -20.07
C GLY A 21 4.53 -0.83 -19.05
N GLN A 22 4.99 -0.24 -17.94
CA GLN A 22 5.73 -0.97 -16.90
C GLN A 22 4.81 -1.58 -15.83
N ILE A 23 3.63 -0.98 -15.59
CA ILE A 23 2.58 -1.60 -14.75
C ILE A 23 2.08 -2.91 -15.37
N LYS A 24 2.02 -2.96 -16.71
CA LYS A 24 1.58 -4.11 -17.49
C LYS A 24 2.40 -5.37 -17.28
N LYS A 25 3.54 -5.29 -16.59
CA LYS A 25 4.31 -6.46 -16.18
C LYS A 25 4.41 -6.46 -14.65
N ALA A 26 3.44 -7.11 -14.00
CA ALA A 26 3.69 -7.64 -12.67
C ALA A 26 4.95 -8.53 -12.74
N LYS A 27 5.63 -8.72 -11.60
CA LYS A 27 6.86 -9.52 -11.42
C LYS A 27 6.86 -10.90 -12.13
N ALA A 28 5.69 -11.42 -12.50
CA ALA A 28 5.48 -12.65 -13.25
C ALA A 28 5.53 -12.53 -14.80
N GLY A 29 5.72 -11.34 -15.39
CA GLY A 29 5.76 -11.16 -16.85
C GLY A 29 4.39 -11.28 -17.53
N ILE A 30 3.32 -10.92 -16.82
CA ILE A 30 1.92 -11.17 -17.23
C ILE A 30 1.28 -9.86 -17.64
N ASP A 31 0.73 -9.82 -18.85
CA ASP A 31 0.06 -8.67 -19.43
C ASP A 31 -1.32 -8.50 -18.80
N ILE A 32 -1.41 -7.57 -17.85
CA ILE A 32 -2.66 -7.23 -17.15
C ILE A 32 -3.32 -6.08 -17.90
N PRO A 33 -4.61 -6.20 -18.30
CA PRO A 33 -5.35 -5.09 -18.88
C PRO A 33 -5.35 -3.85 -17.98
N ASN A 34 -5.24 -2.66 -18.57
CA ASN A 34 -5.21 -1.41 -17.80
C ASN A 34 -6.45 -1.26 -16.90
N GLU A 35 -7.62 -1.66 -17.41
CA GLU A 35 -8.91 -1.64 -16.71
C GLU A 35 -8.97 -2.55 -15.47
N ASP A 36 -8.11 -3.57 -15.40
CA ASP A 36 -8.06 -4.50 -14.27
C ASP A 36 -6.92 -4.19 -13.30
N THR A 37 -6.07 -3.20 -13.60
CA THR A 37 -4.91 -2.88 -12.75
C THR A 37 -5.36 -2.54 -11.33
N GLY A 38 -6.32 -1.63 -11.15
CA GLY A 38 -6.82 -1.26 -9.83
C GLY A 38 -7.38 -2.46 -9.04
N ASN A 39 -8.11 -3.33 -9.72
CA ASN A 39 -8.66 -4.56 -9.15
C ASN A 39 -7.54 -5.51 -8.68
N VAL A 40 -6.48 -5.67 -9.49
CA VAL A 40 -5.31 -6.48 -9.09
C VAL A 40 -4.61 -5.86 -7.89
N LEU A 41 -4.40 -4.55 -7.87
CA LEU A 41 -3.79 -3.84 -6.74
C LEU A 41 -4.59 -4.07 -5.45
N GLN A 42 -5.92 -3.94 -5.51
CA GLN A 42 -6.80 -4.20 -4.37
C GLN A 42 -6.67 -5.63 -3.86
N PHE A 43 -6.65 -6.62 -4.74
CA PHE A 43 -6.49 -8.02 -4.35
C PHE A 43 -5.13 -8.29 -3.71
N LEU A 44 -4.04 -7.77 -4.28
CA LEU A 44 -2.69 -7.96 -3.74
C LEU A 44 -2.51 -7.30 -2.36
N GLU A 45 -3.06 -6.10 -2.16
CA GLU A 45 -3.08 -5.43 -0.85
C GLU A 45 -3.87 -6.23 0.18
N PHE A 46 -5.07 -6.71 -0.19
CA PHE A 46 -5.85 -7.60 0.67
C PHE A 46 -5.04 -8.84 1.05
N TYR A 47 -4.47 -9.54 0.07
CA TYR A 47 -3.71 -10.76 0.35
C TYR A 47 -2.51 -10.49 1.25
N SER A 48 -1.73 -9.44 0.97
CA SER A 48 -0.57 -9.06 1.77
C SER A 48 -0.93 -8.78 3.22
N ALA A 49 -2.04 -8.07 3.46
CA ALA A 49 -2.52 -7.75 4.81
C ALA A 49 -3.01 -8.99 5.58
N PHE A 50 -3.70 -9.90 4.89
CA PHE A 50 -4.44 -11.02 5.53
C PHE A 50 -3.80 -12.40 5.34
N GLN A 51 -2.64 -12.51 4.70
CA GLN A 51 -1.93 -13.79 4.50
C GLN A 51 -1.59 -14.53 5.82
N LYS A 52 -1.58 -13.85 6.97
CA LYS A 52 -1.36 -14.47 8.28
C LYS A 52 -2.59 -15.23 8.82
N VAL A 53 -3.79 -14.84 8.38
CA VAL A 53 -5.07 -15.47 8.77
C VAL A 53 -5.67 -16.32 7.66
N LEU A 54 -5.19 -16.13 6.43
CA LEU A 54 -5.50 -16.98 5.28
C LEU A 54 -4.45 -18.10 5.16
N LYS A 55 -4.79 -19.23 4.53
CA LYS A 55 -3.79 -20.26 4.20
C LYS A 55 -2.70 -19.65 3.33
N LYS A 56 -1.47 -20.08 3.60
CA LYS A 56 -0.29 -19.67 2.86
C LYS A 56 -0.45 -20.05 1.38
N GLY A 57 -0.20 -19.09 0.51
CA GLY A 57 -0.28 -19.19 -0.93
C GLY A 57 0.46 -18.00 -1.55
N GLU A 58 0.40 -17.90 -2.87
CA GLU A 58 1.10 -16.86 -3.62
C GLU A 58 0.07 -16.04 -4.40
N ALA A 59 -0.19 -14.81 -3.95
CA ALA A 59 -1.14 -13.90 -4.60
C ALA A 59 -0.76 -13.64 -6.07
N GLU A 60 0.55 -13.57 -6.33
CA GLU A 60 1.12 -13.42 -7.67
C GLU A 60 0.75 -14.61 -8.57
N SER A 61 0.72 -15.83 -8.02
CA SER A 61 0.28 -17.04 -8.74
C SER A 61 -1.22 -17.03 -9.04
N ILE A 62 -2.05 -16.50 -8.13
CA ILE A 62 -3.50 -16.33 -8.35
C ILE A 62 -3.76 -15.33 -9.47
N VAL A 63 -3.11 -14.16 -9.42
CA VAL A 63 -3.18 -13.16 -10.50
C VAL A 63 -2.65 -13.75 -11.81
N ALA A 64 -1.57 -14.52 -11.73
CA ALA A 64 -1.01 -15.16 -12.90
C ALA A 64 -1.97 -16.15 -13.56
N GLU A 65 -2.63 -16.98 -12.76
CA GLU A 65 -3.61 -17.94 -13.24
C GLU A 65 -4.80 -17.25 -13.93
N LEU A 66 -5.26 -16.11 -13.40
CA LEU A 66 -6.37 -15.34 -13.97
C LEU A 66 -6.07 -14.81 -15.39
N PHE A 67 -4.89 -14.24 -15.60
CA PHE A 67 -4.54 -13.53 -16.84
C PHE A 67 -3.64 -14.32 -17.80
N SER A 68 -3.19 -15.52 -17.42
CA SER A 68 -2.37 -16.35 -18.31
C SER A 68 -3.17 -16.93 -19.50
N PRO A 69 -2.64 -16.90 -20.73
CA PRO A 69 -3.30 -17.49 -21.88
C PRO A 69 -3.47 -19.02 -21.74
N ARG A 70 -4.68 -19.45 -21.35
CA ARG A 70 -5.35 -20.77 -21.52
C ARG A 70 -4.54 -22.09 -21.46
N ARG A 71 -3.31 -22.13 -20.94
CA ARG A 71 -2.52 -23.37 -20.86
C ARG A 71 -2.99 -24.37 -19.78
N HIS A 72 -3.95 -24.00 -18.92
CA HIS A 72 -4.35 -24.81 -17.76
C HIS A 72 -5.82 -25.25 -17.70
N MET A 73 -6.53 -25.31 -18.84
CA MET A 73 -7.91 -25.83 -18.88
C MET A 73 -8.04 -27.30 -18.45
N LYS A 74 -6.95 -28.08 -18.37
CA LYS A 74 -7.02 -29.52 -18.10
C LYS A 74 -7.11 -29.95 -16.62
N ARG A 75 -7.00 -29.04 -15.65
CA ARG A 75 -7.12 -29.38 -14.21
C ARG A 75 -7.77 -28.26 -13.37
N GLN A 76 -9.03 -27.93 -13.66
CA GLN A 76 -9.80 -26.95 -12.87
C GLN A 76 -9.99 -27.36 -11.39
N GLN A 77 -9.88 -28.66 -11.07
CA GLN A 77 -9.97 -29.20 -9.71
C GLN A 77 -8.84 -28.70 -8.76
N HIS A 78 -7.83 -28.00 -9.28
CA HIS A 78 -6.72 -27.45 -8.49
C HIS A 78 -6.44 -25.96 -8.78
N SER A 79 -7.43 -25.19 -9.24
CA SER A 79 -7.29 -23.74 -9.44
C SER A 79 -6.98 -23.04 -8.11
N ASN A 80 -5.89 -22.28 -8.04
CA ASN A 80 -5.54 -21.48 -6.85
C ASN A 80 -6.58 -20.38 -6.62
N VAL A 81 -7.16 -19.85 -7.70
CA VAL A 81 -8.25 -18.86 -7.67
C VAL A 81 -9.48 -19.45 -6.97
N ILE A 82 -9.94 -20.63 -7.42
CA ILE A 82 -11.12 -21.29 -6.83
C ILE A 82 -10.83 -21.70 -5.38
N GLN A 83 -9.63 -22.22 -5.09
CA GLN A 83 -9.25 -22.59 -3.72
C GLN A 83 -9.28 -21.39 -2.77
N MET A 84 -8.81 -20.22 -3.21
CA MET A 84 -8.89 -18.98 -2.46
C MET A 84 -10.36 -18.57 -2.21
N MET A 85 -11.20 -18.58 -3.25
CA MET A 85 -12.63 -18.29 -3.10
C MET A 85 -13.30 -19.23 -2.10
N ILE A 86 -13.09 -20.55 -2.22
CA ILE A 86 -13.65 -21.56 -1.30
C ILE A 86 -13.19 -21.32 0.13
N GLN A 87 -11.91 -20.99 0.33
CA GLN A 87 -11.40 -20.70 1.66
C GLN A 87 -12.08 -19.49 2.30
N LEU A 88 -12.27 -18.40 1.55
CA LEU A 88 -12.97 -17.20 2.01
C LEU A 88 -14.46 -17.49 2.27
N LEU A 89 -15.11 -18.26 1.39
CA LEU A 89 -16.51 -18.67 1.56
C LEU A 89 -16.70 -19.54 2.80
N ASN A 90 -15.78 -20.47 3.07
CA ASN A 90 -15.80 -21.28 4.30
C ASN A 90 -15.62 -20.41 5.55
N LEU A 91 -14.77 -19.38 5.48
CA LEU A 91 -14.62 -18.42 6.57
C LEU A 91 -15.93 -17.67 6.84
N ILE A 92 -16.59 -17.18 5.79
CA ILE A 92 -17.88 -16.48 5.89
C ILE A 92 -18.98 -17.43 6.41
N SER A 93 -19.01 -18.67 5.90
CA SER A 93 -19.97 -19.70 6.32
C SER A 93 -19.87 -20.02 7.80
N ALA A 94 -18.64 -20.19 8.30
CA ALA A 94 -18.37 -20.45 9.71
C ALA A 94 -18.81 -19.27 10.59
N ASP A 95 -18.53 -18.03 10.19
CA ASP A 95 -18.92 -16.83 10.93
C ASP A 95 -20.45 -16.64 11.00
N ARG A 96 -21.15 -16.97 9.92
CA ARG A 96 -22.61 -16.83 9.80
C ARG A 96 -23.38 -18.05 10.30
N ASN A 97 -22.70 -19.06 10.86
CA ASN A 97 -23.30 -20.33 11.30
C ASN A 97 -24.15 -21.02 10.21
N LEU A 98 -23.75 -20.89 8.94
CA LEU A 98 -24.52 -21.44 7.81
C LEU A 98 -24.37 -22.96 7.67
N LYS A 99 -23.52 -23.59 8.49
CA LYS A 99 -23.24 -25.05 8.53
C LYS A 99 -22.85 -25.66 7.16
N LEU A 100 -22.47 -24.83 6.19
CA LEU A 100 -22.02 -25.27 4.89
C LEU A 100 -20.48 -25.36 4.90
N SER A 101 -19.93 -26.56 4.75
CA SER A 101 -18.49 -26.76 4.55
C SER A 101 -18.27 -27.13 3.09
N ILE A 102 -17.74 -26.19 2.32
CA ILE A 102 -17.47 -26.36 0.90
C ILE A 102 -16.12 -27.05 0.73
N SER A 103 -16.12 -28.19 0.05
CA SER A 103 -14.92 -28.91 -0.35
C SER A 103 -14.37 -28.38 -1.68
N GLN A 104 -13.10 -28.67 -1.96
CA GLN A 104 -12.45 -28.26 -3.21
C GLN A 104 -13.06 -28.90 -4.47
N THR A 105 -13.82 -29.97 -4.32
CA THR A 105 -14.51 -30.66 -5.43
C THR A 105 -15.96 -30.24 -5.58
N ASP A 106 -16.50 -29.46 -4.63
CA ASP A 106 -17.92 -29.15 -4.63
C ASP A 106 -18.24 -28.05 -5.63
N THR A 107 -19.05 -28.35 -6.63
CA THR A 107 -19.52 -27.34 -7.59
C THR A 107 -20.54 -26.36 -6.99
N ILE A 108 -20.94 -26.54 -5.73
CA ILE A 108 -21.93 -25.68 -5.06
C ILE A 108 -21.34 -24.35 -4.59
N TRP A 109 -20.00 -24.21 -4.57
CA TRP A 109 -19.32 -23.02 -4.07
C TRP A 109 -19.78 -21.75 -4.79
N PHE A 110 -20.04 -21.84 -6.10
CA PHE A 110 -20.43 -20.71 -6.91
C PHE A 110 -21.86 -20.25 -6.61
N ASN A 111 -22.80 -21.19 -6.47
CA ASN A 111 -24.17 -20.89 -6.04
C ASN A 111 -24.16 -20.21 -4.66
N PHE A 112 -23.37 -20.74 -3.73
CA PHE A 112 -23.26 -20.19 -2.37
C PHE A 112 -22.63 -18.79 -2.36
N ALA A 113 -21.62 -18.54 -3.20
CA ALA A 113 -21.08 -17.19 -3.40
C ALA A 113 -22.19 -16.22 -3.83
N GLY A 114 -23.06 -16.63 -4.75
CA GLY A 114 -24.23 -15.86 -5.17
C GLY A 114 -25.18 -15.54 -4.03
N GLU A 115 -25.49 -16.51 -3.16
CA GLU A 115 -26.37 -16.28 -2.00
C GLU A 115 -25.78 -15.28 -1.01
N ILE A 116 -24.48 -15.41 -0.72
CA ILE A 116 -23.75 -14.49 0.16
C ILE A 116 -23.79 -13.07 -0.42
N LEU A 117 -23.42 -12.92 -1.69
CA LEU A 117 -23.35 -11.62 -2.34
C LEU A 117 -24.74 -10.98 -2.50
N TYR A 118 -25.78 -11.79 -2.75
CA TYR A 118 -27.16 -11.31 -2.80
C TYR A 118 -27.58 -10.70 -1.46
N LYS A 119 -27.31 -11.40 -0.35
CA LYS A 119 -27.63 -10.92 1.01
C LYS A 119 -26.87 -9.64 1.37
N SER A 120 -25.66 -9.47 0.84
CA SER A 120 -24.83 -8.27 1.06
C SER A 120 -25.27 -7.05 0.23
N GLY A 121 -26.16 -7.21 -0.76
CA GLY A 121 -26.58 -6.13 -1.66
C GLY A 121 -25.54 -5.75 -2.74
N VAL A 122 -24.41 -6.46 -2.82
CA VAL A 122 -23.29 -6.20 -3.74
C VAL A 122 -23.61 -6.59 -5.20
N LEU A 123 -24.66 -7.38 -5.43
CA LEU A 123 -25.00 -7.91 -6.77
C LEU A 123 -25.56 -6.89 -7.77
N SER A 124 -25.76 -5.63 -7.40
CA SER A 124 -26.60 -4.68 -8.16
C SER A 124 -25.99 -4.10 -9.45
N GLY A 125 -24.93 -4.69 -10.01
CA GLY A 125 -24.40 -4.25 -11.32
C GLY A 125 -23.61 -5.31 -12.11
N PHE A 126 -22.65 -5.99 -11.49
CA PHE A 126 -21.68 -6.84 -12.22
C PHE A 126 -22.08 -8.31 -12.34
N PHE A 127 -22.93 -8.81 -11.44
CA PHE A 127 -23.33 -10.20 -11.41
C PHE A 127 -24.84 -10.32 -11.15
N PRO A 128 -25.66 -10.44 -12.21
CA PRO A 128 -27.09 -10.74 -12.04
C PRO A 128 -27.29 -12.01 -11.19
N PRO A 129 -28.28 -12.07 -10.27
CA PRO A 129 -28.52 -13.24 -9.44
C PRO A 129 -28.66 -14.56 -10.22
N GLU A 130 -29.20 -14.49 -11.44
CA GLU A 130 -29.38 -15.60 -12.38
C GLU A 130 -28.06 -16.26 -12.76
N THR A 131 -26.95 -15.50 -12.74
CA THR A 131 -25.60 -15.99 -13.03
C THR A 131 -25.25 -17.16 -12.11
N PHE A 132 -25.52 -17.01 -10.81
CA PHE A 132 -25.16 -18.01 -9.80
C PHE A 132 -26.10 -19.22 -9.80
N LYS A 133 -27.36 -19.05 -10.19
CA LYS A 133 -28.35 -20.14 -10.27
C LYS A 133 -27.95 -21.21 -11.30
N LYS A 134 -27.25 -20.82 -12.37
CA LYS A 134 -26.78 -21.72 -13.44
C LYS A 134 -25.51 -22.51 -13.07
N GLY A 135 -24.92 -22.25 -11.90
CA GLY A 135 -23.80 -23.01 -11.35
C GLY A 135 -22.44 -22.73 -12.02
N VAL A 136 -21.44 -23.54 -11.64
CA VAL A 136 -20.01 -23.33 -11.99
C VAL A 136 -19.75 -23.27 -13.50
N SER A 137 -20.61 -23.86 -14.33
CA SER A 137 -20.48 -23.75 -15.79
C SER A 137 -20.52 -22.30 -16.31
N GLU A 138 -21.20 -21.38 -15.61
CA GLU A 138 -21.17 -19.95 -15.95
C GLU A 138 -19.86 -19.29 -15.52
N TYR A 139 -19.31 -19.68 -14.38
CA TYR A 139 -17.99 -19.22 -13.95
C TYR A 139 -16.90 -19.62 -14.96
N GLU A 140 -16.97 -20.83 -15.50
CA GLU A 140 -16.03 -21.30 -16.53
C GLU A 140 -16.05 -20.45 -17.81
N LYS A 141 -17.19 -19.84 -18.13
CA LYS A 141 -17.35 -18.94 -19.27
C LYS A 141 -16.91 -17.50 -18.98
N MET A 142 -16.70 -17.13 -17.71
CA MET A 142 -16.24 -15.79 -17.34
C MET A 142 -14.82 -15.53 -17.84
N ASP A 143 -14.59 -14.32 -18.32
CA ASP A 143 -13.26 -13.77 -18.57
C ASP A 143 -12.50 -13.48 -17.26
N ALA A 144 -11.21 -13.16 -17.39
CA ALA A 144 -10.33 -12.89 -16.26
C ALA A 144 -10.82 -11.72 -15.38
N SER A 145 -11.30 -10.64 -16.01
CA SER A 145 -11.80 -9.44 -15.31
C SER A 145 -12.99 -9.78 -14.42
N LYS A 146 -13.99 -10.50 -14.93
CA LYS A 146 -15.16 -10.94 -14.15
C LYS A 146 -14.77 -11.88 -13.03
N ARG A 147 -13.84 -12.81 -13.26
CA ARG A 147 -13.36 -13.72 -12.20
C ARG A 147 -12.63 -12.97 -11.10
N LEU A 148 -11.81 -11.98 -11.45
CA LEU A 148 -11.12 -11.11 -10.49
C LEU A 148 -12.11 -10.27 -9.68
N LYS A 149 -13.10 -9.66 -10.33
CA LYS A 149 -14.16 -8.89 -9.65
C LYS A 149 -14.93 -9.76 -8.65
N LEU A 150 -15.27 -10.99 -9.03
CA LEU A 150 -15.93 -11.93 -8.12
C LEU A 150 -15.05 -12.24 -6.90
N LEU A 151 -13.74 -12.46 -7.12
CA LEU A 151 -12.78 -12.71 -6.03
C LEU A 151 -12.73 -11.53 -5.07
N ILE A 152 -12.67 -10.31 -5.59
CA ILE A 152 -12.65 -9.07 -4.78
C ILE A 152 -13.93 -8.93 -3.97
N CYS A 153 -15.10 -9.16 -4.56
CA CYS A 153 -16.36 -9.13 -3.81
C CYS A 153 -16.38 -10.13 -2.64
N ILE A 154 -15.83 -11.33 -2.85
CA ILE A 154 -15.72 -12.34 -1.79
C ILE A 154 -14.69 -11.91 -0.73
N CYS A 155 -13.56 -11.31 -1.14
CA CYS A 155 -12.59 -10.71 -0.22
C CYS A 155 -13.23 -9.64 0.66
N ASP A 156 -13.95 -8.69 0.07
CA ASP A 156 -14.62 -7.59 0.77
C ASP A 156 -15.65 -8.13 1.77
N GLU A 157 -16.46 -9.10 1.35
CA GLU A 157 -17.42 -9.76 2.23
C GLU A 157 -16.74 -10.49 3.40
N SER A 158 -15.58 -11.11 3.15
CA SER A 158 -14.82 -11.81 4.19
C SER A 158 -14.28 -10.88 5.28
N LEU A 159 -14.02 -9.60 4.96
CA LEU A 159 -13.61 -8.58 5.95
C LEU A 159 -14.70 -8.36 7.01
N GLY A 160 -15.96 -8.63 6.64
CA GLY A 160 -17.10 -8.61 7.52
C GLY A 160 -17.18 -9.78 8.51
N THR A 161 -16.23 -10.72 8.52
CA THR A 161 -16.23 -11.85 9.47
C THR A 161 -15.57 -11.50 10.80
N LYS A 162 -16.00 -12.13 11.89
CA LYS A 162 -15.41 -11.90 13.22
C LYS A 162 -13.91 -12.15 13.25
N LEU A 163 -13.43 -13.23 12.60
CA LEU A 163 -12.00 -13.54 12.53
C LEU A 163 -11.21 -12.39 11.90
N MET A 164 -11.68 -11.85 10.77
CA MET A 164 -11.02 -10.72 10.09
C MET A 164 -11.10 -9.45 10.94
N ARG A 165 -12.27 -9.11 11.49
CA ARG A 165 -12.43 -7.91 12.35
C ARG A 165 -11.54 -7.97 13.59
N ASP A 166 -11.46 -9.11 14.26
CA ASP A 166 -10.63 -9.30 15.45
C ASP A 166 -9.14 -9.19 15.09
N PHE A 167 -8.74 -9.73 13.94
CA PHE A 167 -7.37 -9.57 13.42
C PHE A 167 -7.04 -8.11 13.10
N ILE A 168 -7.91 -7.39 12.39
CA ILE A 168 -7.74 -5.96 12.09
C ILE A 168 -7.57 -5.16 13.39
N LYS A 169 -8.48 -5.38 14.36
CA LYS A 169 -8.42 -4.70 15.67
C LYS A 169 -7.12 -4.99 16.41
N LYS A 170 -6.65 -6.23 16.38
CA LYS A 170 -5.40 -6.65 17.02
C LYS A 170 -4.18 -5.99 16.36
N GLU A 171 -4.05 -6.07 15.04
CA GLU A 171 -2.92 -5.48 14.33
C GLU A 171 -2.93 -3.94 14.41
N PHE A 172 -4.11 -3.31 14.37
CA PHE A 172 -4.27 -1.87 14.60
C PHE A 172 -3.78 -1.46 15.98
N THR A 173 -4.25 -2.15 17.04
CA THR A 173 -3.84 -1.87 18.43
C THR A 173 -2.33 -2.01 18.60
N LYS A 174 -1.74 -3.06 18.04
CA LYS A 174 -0.29 -3.29 18.05
C LYS A 174 0.48 -2.17 17.34
N SER A 175 -0.02 -1.73 16.18
CA SER A 175 0.59 -0.63 15.42
C SER A 175 0.50 0.69 16.17
N GLU A 176 -0.63 0.97 16.81
CA GLU A 176 -0.83 2.18 17.61
C GLU A 176 0.11 2.25 18.81
N THR A 177 0.31 1.13 19.52
CA THR A 177 1.27 1.08 20.63
C THR A 177 2.69 1.36 20.14
N LYS A 178 3.12 0.70 19.06
CA LYS A 178 4.45 0.95 18.46
C LYS A 178 4.62 2.39 18.00
N ARG A 179 3.58 2.99 17.43
CA ARG A 179 3.58 4.40 17.00
C ARG A 179 3.74 5.35 18.20
N LYS A 180 3.06 5.08 19.31
CA LYS A 180 3.20 5.86 20.55
C LYS A 180 4.61 5.76 21.12
N GLU A 181 5.17 4.55 21.21
CA GLU A 181 6.55 4.32 21.66
C GLU A 181 7.56 5.03 20.75
N ALA A 182 7.41 4.91 19.44
CA ALA A 182 8.28 5.57 18.48
C ALA A 182 8.20 7.11 18.58
N ASN A 183 7.00 7.67 18.80
CA ASN A 183 6.84 9.11 19.03
C ASN A 183 7.48 9.59 20.33
N GLN A 184 7.39 8.80 21.40
CA GLN A 184 8.09 9.09 22.66
C GLN A 184 9.61 9.08 22.45
N ASN A 185 10.13 8.06 21.77
CA ASN A 185 11.56 7.96 21.44
C ASN A 185 12.02 9.13 20.57
N ALA A 186 11.26 9.51 19.54
CA ALA A 186 11.57 10.66 18.70
C ALA A 186 11.60 11.98 19.50
N THR A 187 10.70 12.13 20.48
CA THR A 187 10.66 13.31 21.35
C THR A 187 11.86 13.34 22.29
N ALA A 188 12.23 12.20 22.88
CA ALA A 188 13.41 12.06 23.73
C ALA A 188 14.72 12.34 22.97
N ALA A 189 14.88 11.76 21.78
CA ALA A 189 16.04 11.97 20.92
C ALA A 189 16.17 13.44 20.49
N ARG A 190 15.05 14.09 20.10
CA ARG A 190 15.02 15.52 19.80
C ARG A 190 15.42 16.39 20.99
N GLN A 191 14.99 16.02 22.20
CA GLN A 191 15.36 16.75 23.42
C GLN A 191 16.85 16.58 23.75
N LYS A 192 17.39 15.36 23.59
CA LYS A 192 18.83 15.07 23.72
C LYS A 192 19.65 15.88 22.72
N GLU A 193 19.26 15.89 21.44
CA GLU A 193 19.90 16.70 20.39
C GLU A 193 19.92 18.19 20.78
N LYS A 194 18.79 18.73 21.23
CA LYS A 194 18.69 20.13 21.66
C LYS A 194 19.61 20.44 22.83
N GLN A 195 19.67 19.56 23.84
CA GLN A 195 20.55 19.72 25.00
C GLN A 195 22.03 19.68 24.60
N LEU A 196 22.42 18.79 23.70
CA LEU A 196 23.79 18.70 23.18
C LEU A 196 24.19 19.96 22.41
N ARG A 197 23.31 20.48 21.54
CA ARG A 197 23.54 21.74 20.82
C ARG A 197 23.68 22.94 21.79
N GLN A 198 22.82 23.05 22.79
CA GLN A 198 22.91 24.10 23.81
C GLN A 198 24.21 24.00 24.62
N LYS A 199 24.66 22.78 24.93
CA LYS A 199 25.93 22.55 25.61
C LYS A 199 27.12 22.99 24.75
N MET A 200 27.11 22.67 23.44
CA MET A 200 28.12 23.16 22.50
C MET A 200 28.19 24.69 22.46
N GLU A 201 27.05 25.37 22.40
CA GLU A 201 26.99 26.85 22.42
C GLU A 201 27.52 27.44 23.73
N SER A 202 27.18 26.83 24.87
CA SER A 202 27.67 27.24 26.19
C SER A 202 29.19 27.05 26.33
N ASP A 203 29.72 25.91 25.87
CA ASP A 203 31.14 25.58 25.95
C ASP A 203 31.98 26.44 24.97
N LEU A 204 31.41 26.84 23.83
CA LEU A 204 31.98 27.86 22.93
C LEU A 204 32.02 29.24 23.59
N GLY A 205 30.93 29.63 24.26
CA GLY A 205 30.83 30.93 24.96
C GLY A 205 31.80 31.04 26.13
N LYS A 206 32.01 29.98 26.91
CA LYS A 206 32.97 29.95 28.02
C LYS A 206 34.43 30.06 27.55
N ALA A 207 34.79 29.36 26.48
CA ALA A 207 36.13 29.46 25.90
C ALA A 207 36.46 30.85 25.33
N HIS A 208 35.44 31.64 24.96
CA HIS A 208 35.62 33.04 24.58
C HIS A 208 35.80 34.01 25.78
N MET A 209 35.39 33.61 27.00
CA MET A 209 35.44 34.47 28.19
C MET A 209 36.62 34.16 29.13
N GLU A 210 37.21 32.97 29.08
CA GLU A 210 38.37 32.59 29.88
C GLU A 210 39.69 33.04 29.22
N GLU A 211 39.96 34.36 29.24
CA GLU A 211 41.23 34.95 28.80
C GLU A 211 42.25 35.10 29.97
N THR A 212 41.95 34.58 31.18
CA THR A 212 42.71 34.90 32.42
C THR A 212 42.97 33.75 33.40
N GLY A 213 42.79 32.48 33.02
CA GLY A 213 43.22 31.31 33.82
C GLY A 213 43.74 30.20 32.90
N ALA A 214 44.53 29.24 33.41
CA ALA A 214 45.16 28.18 32.61
C ALA A 214 44.09 27.45 31.75
N PRO A 215 43.96 27.76 30.45
CA PRO A 215 42.84 27.28 29.66
C PRO A 215 43.12 25.85 29.21
N LEU A 216 42.05 25.09 28.96
CA LEU A 216 42.14 23.88 28.13
C LEU A 216 42.89 24.23 26.84
N SER A 217 43.75 23.34 26.36
CA SER A 217 44.43 23.54 25.08
C SER A 217 43.39 23.64 23.95
N VAL A 218 43.75 24.36 22.88
CA VAL A 218 42.89 24.52 21.69
C VAL A 218 42.49 23.14 21.13
N GLU A 219 43.40 22.16 21.19
CA GLU A 219 43.15 20.77 20.82
C GLU A 219 42.11 20.07 21.72
N GLU A 220 42.16 20.23 23.04
CA GLU A 220 41.20 19.61 23.98
C GLU A 220 39.79 20.19 23.80
N HIS A 221 39.69 21.50 23.61
CA HIS A 221 38.40 22.16 23.34
C HIS A 221 37.79 21.69 22.01
N ARG A 222 38.62 21.60 20.96
CA ARG A 222 38.20 21.06 19.66
C ARG A 222 37.74 19.60 19.76
N ALA A 223 38.42 18.78 20.57
CA ALA A 223 38.03 17.39 20.79
C ALA A 223 36.66 17.27 21.49
N ILE A 224 36.38 18.11 22.49
CA ILE A 224 35.08 18.14 23.18
C ILE A 224 33.95 18.53 22.23
N ILE A 225 34.14 19.59 21.43
CA ILE A 225 33.14 20.03 20.44
C ILE A 225 32.88 18.93 19.42
N SER A 226 33.94 18.29 18.90
CA SER A 226 33.82 17.23 17.90
C SER A 226 33.01 16.04 18.44
N ARG A 227 33.22 15.67 19.71
CA ARG A 227 32.45 14.61 20.37
C ARG A 227 30.98 15.00 20.53
N LEU A 228 30.70 16.20 21.02
CA LEU A 228 29.31 16.68 21.19
C LEU A 228 28.57 16.77 19.85
N GLN A 229 29.26 17.16 18.77
CA GLN A 229 28.70 17.20 17.43
C GLN A 229 28.33 15.79 16.94
N ALA A 230 29.20 14.80 17.13
CA ALA A 230 28.91 13.41 16.79
C ALA A 230 27.72 12.85 17.60
N GLU A 231 27.66 13.12 18.91
CA GLU A 231 26.54 12.70 19.76
C GLU A 231 25.21 13.39 19.35
N ALA A 232 25.27 14.64 18.87
CA ALA A 232 24.10 15.37 18.39
C ALA A 232 23.60 14.84 17.04
N GLU A 233 24.51 14.48 16.14
CA GLU A 233 24.19 13.84 14.86
C GLU A 233 23.57 12.45 15.07
N GLU A 234 24.12 11.64 15.98
CA GLU A 234 23.54 10.35 16.37
C GLU A 234 22.12 10.52 16.94
N ALA A 235 21.90 11.47 17.84
CA ALA A 235 20.57 11.76 18.39
C ALA A 235 19.58 12.25 17.31
N HIS A 236 20.06 13.00 16.32
CA HIS A 236 19.25 13.42 15.18
C HIS A 236 18.84 12.23 14.29
N ASP A 237 19.77 11.31 14.02
CA ASP A 237 19.49 10.09 13.24
C ASP A 237 18.53 9.15 13.98
N GLU A 238 18.70 8.98 15.29
CA GLU A 238 17.75 8.26 16.15
C GLU A 238 16.35 8.88 16.07
N MET A 239 16.26 10.22 16.12
CA MET A 239 15.00 10.94 15.95
C MET A 239 14.37 10.66 14.58
N LEU A 240 15.14 10.71 13.49
CA LEU A 240 14.64 10.45 12.13
C LEU A 240 14.15 9.00 11.99
N ALA A 241 14.90 8.02 12.49
CA ALA A 241 14.52 6.63 12.47
C ALA A 241 13.23 6.39 13.26
N ALA A 242 13.11 6.98 14.45
CA ALA A 242 11.92 6.89 15.29
C ALA A 242 10.69 7.55 14.61
N LYS A 243 10.87 8.71 13.97
CA LYS A 243 9.80 9.36 13.18
C LYS A 243 9.37 8.51 11.99
N ALA A 244 10.31 7.90 11.28
CA ALA A 244 10.00 6.99 10.17
C ALA A 244 9.17 5.81 10.67
N MET A 245 9.53 5.21 11.82
CA MET A 245 8.77 4.14 12.45
C MET A 245 7.37 4.58 12.91
N ALA A 246 7.24 5.79 13.48
CA ALA A 246 5.94 6.34 13.89
C ALA A 246 5.02 6.64 12.70
N SER A 247 5.59 6.94 11.54
CA SER A 247 4.85 7.17 10.30
C SER A 247 4.41 5.87 9.61
N ARG A 248 4.87 4.70 10.06
CA ARG A 248 4.47 3.41 9.49
C ARG A 248 3.00 3.15 9.77
N ARG A 249 2.31 2.77 8.70
CA ARG A 249 0.90 2.46 8.69
C ARG A 249 0.66 1.04 9.21
N CYS A 250 -0.54 0.79 9.73
CA CYS A 250 -1.01 -0.58 9.93
C CYS A 250 -1.47 -1.15 8.60
N ASP A 251 -0.90 -2.28 8.16
CA ASP A 251 -1.27 -2.90 6.89
C ASP A 251 -2.69 -3.51 6.91
N ALA A 252 -3.24 -3.81 8.10
CA ALA A 252 -4.56 -4.41 8.25
C ALA A 252 -5.72 -3.41 8.11
N VAL A 253 -5.46 -2.10 8.12
CA VAL A 253 -6.50 -1.08 7.88
C VAL A 253 -6.58 -0.72 6.40
N ARG A 254 -7.65 -0.07 5.94
CA ARG A 254 -7.84 0.30 4.53
C ARG A 254 -6.73 1.22 4.02
N THR A 255 -6.05 0.89 2.93
CA THR A 255 -5.02 1.75 2.30
C THR A 255 -5.62 3.06 1.80
N GLU A 256 -4.96 4.16 2.13
CA GLU A 256 -5.35 5.52 1.75
C GLU A 256 -4.29 6.13 0.83
N PRO A 257 -4.69 7.02 -0.09
CA PRO A 257 -3.73 7.74 -0.91
C PRO A 257 -2.88 8.69 -0.05
N ILE A 258 -1.61 8.86 -0.42
CA ILE A 258 -0.68 9.81 0.21
C ILE A 258 -1.12 11.24 -0.02
N LEU A 259 -1.68 11.50 -1.21
CA LEU A 259 -2.14 12.78 -1.70
C LEU A 259 -3.33 12.57 -2.64
N LEU A 260 -4.35 13.40 -2.48
CA LEU A 260 -5.42 13.58 -3.45
C LEU A 260 -5.20 14.93 -4.13
N ASN A 261 -5.10 14.94 -5.45
CA ASN A 261 -4.89 16.15 -6.24
C ASN A 261 -6.25 16.81 -6.56
N ASP A 262 -6.21 18.11 -6.85
CA ASP A 262 -7.41 18.91 -7.17
C ASP A 262 -8.11 18.44 -8.46
N ASP A 263 -7.38 17.77 -9.34
CA ASP A 263 -7.89 17.16 -10.58
C ASP A 263 -8.58 15.79 -10.34
N GLY A 264 -8.68 15.35 -9.09
CA GLY A 264 -9.28 14.07 -8.71
C GLY A 264 -8.34 12.87 -8.85
N SER A 265 -7.09 13.06 -9.29
CA SER A 265 -6.08 11.99 -9.30
C SER A 265 -5.53 11.73 -7.89
N ALA A 266 -5.19 10.47 -7.62
CA ALA A 266 -4.72 10.04 -6.30
C ALA A 266 -3.32 9.43 -6.40
N LEU A 267 -2.41 9.89 -5.54
CA LEU A 267 -1.06 9.36 -5.41
C LEU A 267 -1.01 8.32 -4.29
N TRP A 268 -0.59 7.11 -4.62
CA TRP A 268 -0.52 5.96 -3.74
C TRP A 268 0.93 5.55 -3.50
N LYS A 269 1.19 4.96 -2.32
CA LYS A 269 2.43 4.23 -2.02
C LYS A 269 2.06 2.85 -1.51
N LEU A 270 2.26 1.86 -2.36
CA LEU A 270 1.82 0.48 -2.12
C LEU A 270 3.03 -0.44 -1.91
N ASN A 271 2.87 -1.44 -1.04
CA ASN A 271 3.93 -2.38 -0.66
C ASN A 271 3.88 -3.70 -1.44
N CYS A 272 2.87 -3.88 -2.32
CA CYS A 272 2.45 -5.18 -2.81
C CYS A 272 3.21 -5.78 -4.01
N PHE A 273 4.34 -5.20 -4.45
CA PHE A 273 5.09 -5.71 -5.63
C PHE A 273 6.57 -6.03 -5.41
N GLU A 274 7.27 -5.35 -4.50
CA GLU A 274 8.74 -5.42 -4.36
C GLU A 274 9.16 -5.23 -2.90
N GLU A 275 10.46 -5.43 -2.61
CA GLU A 275 11.05 -5.09 -1.30
C GLU A 275 10.93 -3.58 -1.00
N GLU A 276 10.86 -2.74 -2.03
CA GLU A 276 10.60 -1.30 -1.90
C GLU A 276 9.15 -0.93 -2.27
N PRO A 277 8.51 -0.02 -1.51
CA PRO A 277 7.19 0.51 -1.84
C PRO A 277 7.20 1.24 -3.18
N LYS A 278 6.20 1.00 -4.02
CA LYS A 278 6.02 1.69 -5.31
C LYS A 278 5.07 2.87 -5.19
N PHE A 279 5.46 3.99 -5.82
CA PHE A 279 4.56 5.13 -6.01
C PHE A 279 3.71 4.93 -7.26
N LEU A 280 2.40 5.08 -7.12
CA LEU A 280 1.44 4.94 -8.22
C LEU A 280 0.53 6.17 -8.30
N LEU A 281 0.27 6.68 -9.49
CA LEU A 281 -0.77 7.68 -9.74
C LEU A 281 -2.00 6.97 -10.31
N GLN A 282 -3.14 7.16 -9.65
CA GLN A 282 -4.46 6.77 -10.13
C GLN A 282 -5.13 7.99 -10.74
N GLU A 283 -5.31 7.98 -12.05
CA GLU A 283 -6.08 8.99 -12.79
C GLU A 283 -7.52 8.47 -12.93
N ARG A 284 -8.48 9.17 -12.32
CA ARG A 284 -9.90 8.97 -12.60
C ARG A 284 -10.27 9.86 -13.78
N GLY A 285 -10.86 9.29 -14.83
CA GLY A 285 -11.34 10.09 -15.97
C GLY A 285 -12.33 11.16 -15.52
N THR A 286 -12.46 12.23 -16.32
CA THR A 286 -13.49 13.26 -16.15
C THR A 286 -14.89 12.64 -16.10
N PHE A 287 -15.76 13.21 -15.26
CA PHE A 287 -17.06 12.65 -14.87
C PHE A 287 -18.08 12.44 -16.02
N ASP A 288 -17.78 12.83 -17.26
CA ASP A 288 -18.71 12.75 -18.39
C ASP A 288 -18.58 11.42 -19.17
N ASP A 289 -19.50 10.50 -18.86
CA ASP A 289 -20.22 9.60 -19.79
C ASP A 289 -19.54 8.42 -20.51
N LEU A 290 -18.37 7.92 -20.08
CA LEU A 290 -17.85 6.61 -20.53
C LEU A 290 -17.49 5.69 -19.35
N PRO A 291 -17.47 4.34 -19.54
CA PRO A 291 -17.06 3.43 -18.47
C PRO A 291 -15.71 3.90 -17.95
N GLN A 292 -15.66 4.21 -16.66
CA GLN A 292 -14.51 4.80 -15.98
C GLN A 292 -13.30 3.87 -16.13
N ASN A 293 -12.51 4.07 -17.19
CA ASN A 293 -11.23 3.43 -17.34
C ASN A 293 -10.26 4.18 -16.43
N GLU A 294 -10.26 3.79 -15.15
CA GLU A 294 -9.23 4.22 -14.22
C GLU A 294 -7.86 3.88 -14.81
N LYS A 295 -7.01 4.90 -14.95
CA LYS A 295 -5.66 4.72 -15.48
C LYS A 295 -4.67 4.77 -14.32
N TRP A 296 -3.84 3.74 -14.25
CA TRP A 296 -2.81 3.62 -13.24
C TRP A 296 -1.44 3.84 -13.89
N LEU A 297 -0.59 4.65 -13.25
CA LEU A 297 0.76 5.00 -13.70
C LEU A 297 1.76 4.73 -12.57
N ALA A 298 2.87 4.02 -12.85
CA ALA A 298 3.87 3.69 -11.84
C ALA A 298 5.13 4.52 -12.02
N PHE A 299 5.50 5.28 -10.99
CA PHE A 299 6.76 6.01 -11.05
C PHE A 299 7.95 5.04 -11.04
N LYS A 300 8.94 5.34 -11.87
CA LYS A 300 10.18 4.56 -11.89
C LYS A 300 11.01 4.85 -10.63
N ARG A 301 11.94 3.95 -10.31
CA ARG A 301 12.84 4.12 -9.15
C ARG A 301 13.63 5.42 -9.23
N GLU A 302 14.02 5.84 -10.43
CA GLU A 302 14.78 7.08 -10.63
C GLU A 302 13.95 8.34 -10.32
N GLN A 303 12.61 8.26 -10.42
CA GLN A 303 11.69 9.37 -10.17
C GLN A 303 11.33 9.51 -8.68
N LYS A 304 11.78 8.60 -7.82
CA LYS A 304 11.44 8.54 -6.39
C LYS A 304 11.70 9.86 -5.68
N GLN A 305 12.88 10.46 -5.87
CA GLN A 305 13.25 11.72 -5.24
C GLN A 305 12.37 12.89 -5.69
N GLU A 306 12.00 12.93 -6.97
CA GLU A 306 11.12 13.97 -7.53
C GLU A 306 9.70 13.86 -6.94
N VAL A 307 9.18 12.63 -6.82
CA VAL A 307 7.87 12.37 -6.20
C VAL A 307 7.89 12.73 -4.72
N GLU A 308 8.93 12.37 -3.97
CA GLU A 308 9.07 12.71 -2.55
C GLU A 308 9.19 14.22 -2.32
N LYS A 309 9.90 14.93 -3.21
CA LYS A 309 9.94 16.40 -3.22
C LYS A 309 8.54 17.00 -3.47
N TYR A 310 7.83 16.52 -4.47
CA TYR A 310 6.45 16.96 -4.78
C TYR A 310 5.49 16.76 -3.59
N ILE A 311 5.53 15.59 -2.95
CA ILE A 311 4.75 15.30 -1.75
C ILE A 311 5.07 16.31 -0.64
N SER A 312 6.35 16.61 -0.43
CA SER A 312 6.80 17.53 0.61
C SER A 312 6.33 18.96 0.36
N GLU A 313 6.41 19.43 -0.90
CA GLU A 313 5.92 20.76 -1.29
C GLU A 313 4.41 20.90 -1.12
N LYS A 314 3.64 19.88 -1.49
CA LYS A 314 2.18 19.89 -1.34
C LYS A 314 1.76 19.82 0.12
N ARG A 315 2.42 19.00 0.95
CA ARG A 315 2.16 18.92 2.40
C ARG A 315 2.59 20.19 3.14
N GLY A 316 3.66 20.85 2.71
CA GLY A 316 4.11 22.13 3.27
C GLY A 316 3.12 23.28 3.07
N LYS A 317 2.28 23.22 2.02
CA LYS A 317 1.22 24.20 1.76
C LYS A 317 -0.02 24.05 2.67
N PHE A 318 -0.16 22.92 3.38
CA PHE A 318 -1.26 22.68 4.33
C PHE A 318 -0.90 23.01 5.79
N ILE A 319 0.27 23.59 6.07
CA ILE A 319 0.64 24.15 7.39
C ILE A 319 0.50 25.68 7.37
N ILE A 320 -0.59 26.22 6.82
CA ILE A 320 -1.09 27.55 7.16
C ILE A 320 -2.61 27.50 7.00
N LEU A 321 -3.31 27.29 8.11
CA LEU A 321 -4.59 27.90 8.48
C LEU A 321 -4.82 27.61 9.97
#